data_AF-A0A330M8V3-F1
#
_entry.id   AF-A0A330M8V3-F1
#
_cell.length_a   1.000
_cell.length_b   1.000
_cell.length_c   1.000
_cell.angle_alpha   90.00
_cell.angle_beta   90.00
_cell.angle_gamma   90.00
#
_symmetry.space_group_name_H-M   'P 1'
#
loop_
_entity.id
_entity.type
_entity.pdbx_description
1 polymer ?
#
loop_
_entity_poly.entity_id
_entity_poly.type
_entity_poly.pdbx_seq_one_letter_code
_entity_poly.pdbx_strand_id
1 'polypeptide(L)'
;MKNVKTIALATALVATAALAAPTFAADRGEDIRSGDYSWMQFNYMYAVDELPGGSNHDYMEMEFGGRAGVVDLYGYVDVFNPSERTDSDKSGSPKMFMKFAPRFSIDAITGMDLSVGPIQEVYLTTLFNWGGGDINLYAPGAGDVNNASIGIGADVMVPWFGKVSMNLYKYYEIQAKDWNGYQFSMNWFKPFYNFDNGSFISYQGYLDYQFASDDDFSATQASSGGVMFNGIYWHSDNYAVGYGIKAFSDVYLIKDTDGFQSTGFAHYFSATYKF
;
A
#
# COMPACT_ATOMS: atom_id res chain seq x y z
N MET A 1 -22.93 19.17 24.63
CA MET A 1 -22.31 18.09 23.83
C MET A 1 -21.36 18.77 22.86
N LYS A 2 -20.05 18.56 23.03
CA LYS A 2 -19.02 19.25 22.22
C LYS A 2 -18.97 18.60 20.84
N ASN A 3 -18.98 19.44 19.82
CA ASN A 3 -18.96 19.09 18.40
C ASN A 3 -17.74 18.21 18.07
N VAL A 4 -17.98 16.93 17.83
CA VAL A 4 -16.99 16.04 17.21
C VAL A 4 -16.95 16.41 15.74
N LYS A 5 -15.85 17.03 15.31
CA LYS A 5 -15.60 17.35 13.90
C LYS A 5 -15.35 16.03 13.18
N THR A 6 -16.21 15.69 12.24
CA THR A 6 -16.10 14.52 11.36
C THR A 6 -14.77 14.58 10.61
N ILE A 7 -13.83 13.73 10.99
CA ILE A 7 -12.60 13.48 10.23
C ILE A 7 -13.01 12.59 9.07
N ALA A 8 -12.76 13.06 7.86
CA ALA A 8 -12.99 12.28 6.67
C ALA A 8 -11.84 11.34 6.42
N LEU A 9 -12.19 10.11 6.07
CA LEU A 9 -11.29 8.98 5.99
C LEU A 9 -11.15 8.54 4.55
N ALA A 10 -10.00 8.84 3.94
CA ALA A 10 -9.57 8.05 2.81
C ALA A 10 -8.92 6.78 3.35
N THR A 11 -9.61 5.66 3.18
CA THR A 11 -9.11 4.34 3.53
C THR A 11 -8.21 3.86 2.39
N ALA A 12 -6.91 3.81 2.65
CA ALA A 12 -5.90 3.32 1.72
C ALA A 12 -5.72 1.81 1.89
N LEU A 13 -6.25 1.06 0.94
CA LEU A 13 -6.23 -0.38 0.86
C LEU A 13 -5.06 -0.89 0.00
N VAL A 14 -4.00 -1.43 0.58
CA VAL A 14 -2.89 -2.03 -0.20
C VAL A 14 -3.05 -3.54 -0.28
N ALA A 15 -2.51 -4.15 -1.35
CA ALA A 15 -1.79 -5.43 -1.49
C ALA A 15 -2.19 -6.02 -2.87
N THR A 16 -1.31 -6.29 -3.82
CA THR A 16 -0.02 -6.98 -3.81
C THR A 16 0.63 -6.93 -5.20
N ALA A 17 1.89 -6.50 -5.25
CA ALA A 17 2.77 -7.06 -6.26
C ALA A 17 4.23 -7.08 -5.86
N ALA A 18 4.66 -8.29 -5.55
CA ALA A 18 5.94 -8.74 -6.04
C ALA A 18 5.65 -10.01 -6.83
N LEU A 19 5.27 -9.88 -8.11
CA LEU A 19 5.50 -11.01 -9.01
C LEU A 19 6.98 -11.36 -8.87
N ALA A 20 7.25 -12.64 -8.63
CA ALA A 20 8.58 -13.18 -8.44
C ALA A 20 9.41 -12.99 -9.71
N ALA A 21 9.94 -11.78 -9.91
CA ALA A 21 11.04 -11.57 -10.82
C ALA A 21 12.23 -12.36 -10.29
N PRO A 22 12.99 -13.04 -11.17
CA PRO A 22 14.17 -13.78 -10.74
C PRO A 22 15.09 -12.85 -9.96
N THR A 23 15.46 -13.29 -8.76
CA THR A 23 16.47 -12.65 -7.92
C THR A 23 17.83 -12.84 -8.59
N PHE A 24 18.19 -11.91 -9.47
CA PHE A 24 19.58 -11.69 -9.82
C PHE A 24 20.06 -10.44 -9.10
N ALA A 25 21.20 -10.58 -8.43
CA ALA A 25 21.96 -9.49 -7.85
C ALA A 25 22.34 -8.45 -8.92
N ALA A 26 22.77 -7.28 -8.46
CA ALA A 26 23.09 -6.04 -9.17
C ALA A 26 24.21 -6.12 -10.24
N ASP A 27 24.18 -7.12 -11.12
CA ASP A 27 24.90 -7.09 -12.39
C ASP A 27 23.88 -7.02 -13.52
N ARG A 28 23.50 -5.78 -13.88
CA ARG A 28 22.58 -5.53 -15.01
C ARG A 28 23.28 -5.63 -16.37
N GLY A 29 24.54 -6.08 -16.43
CA GLY A 29 25.32 -6.11 -17.66
C GLY A 29 25.38 -4.74 -18.34
N GLU A 30 25.59 -4.73 -19.65
CA GLU A 30 25.67 -3.48 -20.44
C GLU A 30 24.30 -2.83 -20.70
N ASP A 31 23.19 -3.58 -20.59
CA ASP A 31 21.83 -3.09 -20.82
C ASP A 31 21.00 -3.07 -19.53
N ILE A 32 20.85 -1.88 -18.96
CA ILE A 32 20.05 -1.63 -17.75
C ILE A 32 18.57 -2.02 -17.88
N ARG A 33 18.07 -2.17 -19.11
CA ARG A 33 16.68 -2.54 -19.42
C ARG A 33 16.51 -4.05 -19.65
N SER A 34 17.58 -4.81 -19.56
CA SER A 34 17.52 -6.27 -19.58
C SER A 34 16.66 -6.75 -18.40
N GLY A 35 15.61 -7.51 -18.71
CA GLY A 35 14.65 -8.00 -17.71
C GLY A 35 13.57 -6.99 -17.30
N ASP A 36 13.38 -5.92 -18.07
CA ASP A 36 12.20 -5.06 -17.92
C ASP A 36 10.91 -5.89 -18.00
N TYR A 37 9.97 -5.60 -17.12
CA TYR A 37 8.65 -6.24 -17.12
C TYR A 37 7.60 -5.27 -16.60
N SER A 38 6.36 -5.51 -17.00
CA SER A 38 5.18 -4.85 -16.45
C SER A 38 4.05 -5.84 -16.32
N TRP A 39 3.16 -5.60 -15.39
CA TRP A 39 1.94 -6.38 -15.19
C TRP A 39 0.81 -5.46 -14.77
N MET A 40 -0.40 -5.93 -15.01
CA MET A 40 -1.63 -5.25 -14.61
C MET A 40 -2.68 -6.29 -14.25
N GLN A 41 -3.54 -5.98 -13.30
CA GLN A 41 -4.68 -6.80 -12.94
C GLN A 41 -5.85 -5.94 -12.49
N PHE A 42 -7.05 -6.52 -12.55
CA PHE A 42 -8.24 -5.97 -11.91
C PHE A 42 -8.67 -6.88 -10.78
N ASN A 43 -9.00 -6.28 -9.64
CA ASN A 43 -9.56 -6.95 -8.49
C ASN A 43 -10.99 -6.44 -8.25
N TYR A 44 -11.90 -7.35 -7.91
CA TYR A 44 -13.14 -7.00 -7.23
C TYR A 44 -13.03 -7.46 -5.79
N MET A 45 -13.21 -6.53 -4.87
CA MET A 45 -12.89 -6.73 -3.47
C MET A 45 -14.09 -6.43 -2.58
N TYR A 46 -14.16 -7.12 -1.45
CA TYR A 46 -15.13 -6.87 -0.40
C TYR A 46 -14.41 -6.80 0.94
N ALA A 47 -14.63 -5.69 1.65
CA ALA A 47 -14.11 -5.42 2.97
C ALA A 47 -15.18 -5.67 4.03
N VAL A 48 -14.78 -6.24 5.17
CA VAL A 48 -15.60 -6.40 6.37
C VAL A 48 -14.88 -5.76 7.54
N ASP A 49 -15.58 -4.87 8.24
CA ASP A 49 -15.11 -4.09 9.38
C ASP A 49 -13.84 -3.25 9.07
N GLU A 50 -13.75 -2.70 7.85
CA GLU A 50 -12.64 -1.83 7.46
C GLU A 50 -12.49 -0.66 8.44
N LEU A 51 -11.25 -0.44 8.85
CA LEU A 51 -10.88 0.66 9.72
C LEU A 51 -10.18 1.78 8.93
N PRO A 52 -10.31 3.03 9.41
CA PRO A 52 -11.02 3.41 10.64
C PRO A 52 -12.53 3.59 10.47
N GLY A 53 -13.26 3.60 11.58
CA GLY A 53 -14.70 3.80 11.63
C GLY A 53 -15.53 2.52 11.55
N GLY A 54 -14.98 1.43 11.00
CA GLY A 54 -15.62 0.13 10.93
C GLY A 54 -16.70 0.10 9.86
N SER A 55 -16.34 -0.33 8.64
CA SER A 55 -17.30 -0.36 7.52
C SER A 55 -17.20 -1.61 6.63
N ASN A 56 -18.31 -1.88 5.95
CA ASN A 56 -18.44 -2.99 5.02
C ASN A 56 -18.74 -2.44 3.64
N HIS A 57 -17.90 -2.73 2.64
CA HIS A 57 -18.13 -2.27 1.27
C HIS A 57 -17.39 -3.09 0.22
N ASP A 58 -17.88 -2.97 -1.00
CA ASP A 58 -17.24 -3.45 -2.20
C ASP A 58 -16.50 -2.33 -2.96
N TYR A 59 -15.47 -2.72 -3.69
CA TYR A 59 -14.73 -1.83 -4.58
C TYR A 59 -14.09 -2.61 -5.74
N MET A 60 -13.86 -1.91 -6.84
CA MET A 60 -12.99 -2.38 -7.92
C MET A 60 -11.61 -1.75 -7.75
N GLU A 61 -10.56 -2.51 -8.00
CA GLU A 61 -9.18 -2.02 -7.96
C GLU A 61 -8.49 -2.35 -9.27
N MET A 62 -7.84 -1.36 -9.89
CA MET A 62 -6.85 -1.59 -10.94
C MET A 62 -5.48 -1.56 -10.29
N GLU A 63 -4.77 -2.68 -10.35
CA GLU A 63 -3.45 -2.81 -9.75
C GLU A 63 -2.40 -3.02 -10.84
N PHE A 64 -1.26 -2.35 -10.73
CA PHE A 64 -0.23 -2.35 -11.75
C PHE A 64 1.17 -2.18 -11.17
N GLY A 65 2.17 -2.58 -11.96
CA GLY A 65 3.55 -2.36 -11.61
C GLY A 65 4.51 -3.00 -12.59
N GLY A 66 5.78 -2.93 -12.25
CA GLY A 66 6.84 -3.39 -13.12
C GLY A 66 8.20 -2.82 -12.76
N ARG A 67 9.19 -3.24 -13.53
CA ARG A 67 10.54 -2.70 -13.51
C ARG A 67 10.90 -2.25 -14.93
N ALA A 68 11.39 -1.02 -15.04
CA ALA A 68 11.90 -0.46 -16.29
C ALA A 68 13.20 0.31 -16.04
N GLY A 69 14.33 -0.23 -16.51
CA GLY A 69 15.64 0.37 -16.31
C GLY A 69 15.92 0.61 -14.82
N VAL A 70 16.06 1.87 -14.44
CA VAL A 70 16.32 2.29 -13.06
C VAL A 70 15.07 2.36 -12.17
N VAL A 71 13.87 2.25 -12.75
CA VAL A 71 12.60 2.49 -12.04
C VAL A 71 11.90 1.18 -11.72
N ASP A 72 11.60 0.95 -10.44
CA ASP A 72 10.63 -0.04 -9.97
C ASP A 72 9.34 0.70 -9.61
N LEU A 73 8.19 0.18 -10.03
CA LEU A 73 6.90 0.81 -9.84
C LEU A 73 5.90 -0.20 -9.28
N TYR A 74 5.17 0.26 -8.28
CA TYR A 74 3.93 -0.33 -7.80
C TYR A 74 2.85 0.75 -7.71
N GLY A 75 1.61 0.41 -8.03
CA GLY A 75 0.47 1.27 -7.75
C GLY A 75 -0.87 0.60 -7.97
N TYR A 76 -1.90 1.27 -7.48
CA TYR A 76 -3.28 0.88 -7.70
C TYR A 76 -4.22 2.08 -7.72
N VAL A 77 -5.40 1.86 -8.28
CA VAL A 77 -6.53 2.79 -8.30
C VAL A 77 -7.79 2.04 -7.87
N ASP A 78 -8.40 2.48 -6.77
CA ASP A 78 -9.66 1.98 -6.25
C ASP A 78 -10.85 2.78 -6.80
N VAL A 79 -11.97 2.09 -7.01
CA VAL A 79 -13.29 2.64 -7.30
C VAL A 79 -14.30 2.05 -6.33
N PHE A 80 -14.68 2.85 -5.33
CA PHE A 80 -15.62 2.48 -4.26
C PHE A 80 -17.08 2.58 -4.69
N ASN A 81 -17.92 1.76 -4.07
CA ASN A 81 -19.37 1.70 -4.32
C ASN A 81 -19.71 1.65 -5.83
N PRO A 82 -19.21 0.64 -6.55
CA PRO A 82 -19.38 0.52 -8.00
C PRO A 82 -20.85 0.30 -8.42
N SER A 83 -21.70 -0.11 -7.48
CA SER A 83 -23.13 -0.36 -7.71
C SER A 83 -24.05 0.78 -7.27
N GLU A 84 -23.51 1.95 -6.89
CA GLU A 84 -24.29 3.13 -6.44
C GLU A 84 -25.29 2.82 -5.32
N ARG A 85 -24.91 1.91 -4.43
CA ARG A 85 -25.70 1.50 -3.28
C ARG A 85 -25.81 2.63 -2.28
N THR A 86 -27.04 2.99 -1.92
CA THR A 86 -27.31 4.05 -0.94
C THR A 86 -26.99 3.61 0.49
N ASP A 87 -26.92 2.31 0.74
CA ASP A 87 -26.55 1.69 2.02
C ASP A 87 -25.04 1.44 2.17
N SER A 88 -24.23 1.81 1.17
CA SER A 88 -22.76 1.82 1.30
C SER A 88 -22.30 3.02 2.15
N ASP A 89 -21.29 2.79 2.99
CA ASP A 89 -20.57 3.83 3.73
C ASP A 89 -19.84 4.85 2.83
N LYS A 90 -19.64 4.52 1.54
CA LYS A 90 -19.07 5.39 0.51
C LYS A 90 -20.14 6.09 -0.36
N SER A 91 -21.41 6.01 0.03
CA SER A 91 -22.52 6.71 -0.63
C SER A 91 -22.40 8.23 -0.46
N GLY A 92 -22.35 8.97 -1.57
CA GLY A 92 -22.19 10.43 -1.57
C GLY A 92 -20.77 10.93 -1.27
N SER A 93 -19.79 10.02 -1.19
CA SER A 93 -18.37 10.35 -1.01
C SER A 93 -17.59 10.26 -2.33
N PRO A 94 -16.37 10.85 -2.41
CA PRO A 94 -15.44 10.57 -3.49
C PRO A 94 -15.23 9.07 -3.63
N LYS A 95 -15.26 8.60 -4.88
CA LYS A 95 -15.23 7.17 -5.19
C LYS A 95 -13.87 6.63 -5.54
N MET A 96 -12.89 7.50 -5.70
CA MET A 96 -11.58 7.09 -6.19
C MET A 96 -10.52 7.32 -5.14
N PHE A 97 -9.60 6.37 -5.06
CA PHE A 97 -8.36 6.51 -4.34
C PHE A 97 -7.24 5.92 -5.19
N MET A 98 -6.07 6.56 -5.17
CA MET A 98 -4.90 6.12 -5.91
C MET A 98 -3.69 6.11 -5.00
N LYS A 99 -2.92 5.03 -5.07
CA LYS A 99 -1.61 4.93 -4.44
C LYS A 99 -0.58 4.51 -5.48
N PHE A 100 0.59 5.13 -5.46
CA PHE A 100 1.70 4.70 -6.29
C PHE A 100 3.03 4.97 -5.60
N ALA A 101 4.00 4.08 -5.82
CA ALA A 101 5.28 4.06 -5.14
C ALA A 101 6.41 3.80 -6.14
N PRO A 102 6.81 4.81 -6.94
CA PRO A 102 7.99 4.68 -7.77
C PRO A 102 9.25 4.66 -6.90
N ARG A 103 10.12 3.69 -7.15
CA ARG A 103 11.43 3.54 -6.54
C ARG A 103 12.51 3.61 -7.62
N PHE A 104 13.55 4.39 -7.36
CA PHE A 104 14.64 4.66 -8.28
C PHE A 104 15.91 4.01 -7.76
N SER A 105 16.43 3.02 -8.49
CA SER A 105 17.60 2.26 -8.10
C SER A 105 18.85 3.11 -8.10
N ILE A 106 19.48 3.25 -6.95
CA ILE A 106 20.75 3.96 -6.80
C ILE A 106 21.85 3.14 -7.47
N ASP A 107 21.82 1.81 -7.33
CA ASP A 107 22.76 0.90 -7.98
C ASP A 107 22.77 1.13 -9.51
N ALA A 108 21.60 1.09 -10.14
CA ALA A 108 21.48 1.24 -11.59
C ALA A 108 21.74 2.69 -12.07
N ILE A 109 21.42 3.70 -11.26
CA ILE A 109 21.73 5.11 -11.59
C ILE A 109 23.24 5.39 -11.52
N THR A 110 23.93 4.79 -10.54
CA THR A 110 25.35 5.08 -10.27
C THR A 110 26.30 4.10 -10.94
N GLY A 111 25.82 2.93 -11.35
CA GLY A 111 26.65 1.82 -11.82
C GLY A 111 27.46 1.15 -10.71
N MET A 112 27.14 1.42 -9.44
CA MET A 112 27.82 0.84 -8.28
C MET A 112 26.98 -0.32 -7.73
N ASP A 113 27.62 -1.45 -7.45
CA ASP A 113 27.00 -2.54 -6.69
C ASP A 113 26.97 -2.14 -5.20
N LEU A 114 25.76 -1.87 -4.68
CA LEU A 114 25.52 -1.50 -3.29
C LEU A 114 25.01 -2.69 -2.47
N SER A 115 25.02 -3.91 -3.02
CA SER A 115 24.58 -5.11 -2.31
C SER A 115 25.50 -5.42 -1.12
N VAL A 116 24.89 -5.80 0.01
CA VAL A 116 25.61 -6.16 1.23
C VAL A 116 24.79 -7.12 2.09
N GLY A 117 25.29 -8.34 2.26
CA GLY A 117 24.60 -9.39 3.00
C GLY A 117 23.22 -9.69 2.39
N PRO A 118 22.10 -9.54 3.14
CA PRO A 118 20.76 -9.79 2.60
C PRO A 118 20.25 -8.66 1.69
N ILE A 119 20.88 -7.48 1.67
CA ILE A 119 20.47 -6.34 0.83
C ILE A 119 20.94 -6.60 -0.60
N GLN A 120 19.99 -6.59 -1.54
CA GLN A 120 20.23 -6.89 -2.96
C GLN A 120 20.36 -5.65 -3.83
N GLU A 121 19.62 -4.58 -3.53
CA GLU A 121 19.59 -3.33 -4.29
C GLU A 121 19.05 -2.22 -3.38
N VAL A 122 19.52 -0.98 -3.58
CA VAL A 122 19.14 0.20 -2.79
C VAL A 122 18.45 1.23 -3.68
N TYR A 123 17.43 1.90 -3.14
CA TYR A 123 16.58 2.80 -3.90
C TYR A 123 16.40 4.15 -3.20
N LEU A 124 16.31 5.22 -3.98
CA LEU A 124 15.51 6.38 -3.61
C LEU A 124 14.04 5.97 -3.77
N THR A 125 13.28 5.93 -2.68
CA THR A 125 11.90 5.46 -2.67
C THR A 125 10.95 6.61 -2.45
N THR A 126 9.82 6.58 -3.16
CA THR A 126 8.74 7.55 -3.00
C THR A 126 7.43 6.83 -2.79
N LEU A 127 6.50 7.49 -2.12
CA LEU A 127 5.14 7.01 -1.95
C LEU A 127 4.16 8.18 -2.08
N PHE A 128 3.07 7.93 -2.78
CA PHE A 128 2.09 8.94 -3.14
C PHE A 128 0.69 8.38 -2.91
N ASN A 129 -0.14 9.09 -2.14
CA ASN A 129 -1.56 8.74 -1.91
C ASN A 129 -2.44 9.92 -2.34
N TRP A 130 -3.46 9.67 -3.17
CA TRP A 130 -4.34 10.66 -3.77
C TRP A 130 -5.81 10.21 -3.68
N GLY A 131 -6.64 11.01 -3.05
CA GLY A 131 -8.09 10.88 -3.08
C GLY A 131 -8.71 11.55 -4.31
N GLY A 132 -9.90 11.09 -4.71
CA GLY A 132 -10.64 11.59 -5.87
C GLY A 132 -11.48 12.85 -5.60
N GLY A 133 -11.51 13.35 -4.36
CA GLY A 133 -12.32 14.48 -3.91
C GLY A 133 -11.59 15.82 -3.82
N ASP A 134 -12.33 16.88 -3.48
CA ASP A 134 -11.79 18.23 -3.30
C ASP A 134 -10.93 18.34 -2.02
N ILE A 135 -9.87 19.16 -2.07
CA ILE A 135 -8.96 19.42 -0.93
C ILE A 135 -9.61 20.21 0.22
N ASN A 136 -10.82 20.73 0.02
CA ASN A 136 -11.65 21.38 1.02
C ASN A 136 -13.02 20.74 1.17
N LEU A 137 -13.17 19.47 0.77
CA LEU A 137 -14.46 18.76 0.71
C LEU A 137 -15.27 18.86 2.01
N TYR A 138 -14.63 18.83 3.17
CA TYR A 138 -15.30 18.91 4.47
C TYR A 138 -15.11 20.27 5.17
N ALA A 139 -13.91 20.85 5.08
CA ALA A 139 -13.59 22.22 5.51
C ALA A 139 -12.30 22.71 4.81
N PRO A 140 -11.94 24.01 4.91
CA PRO A 140 -10.66 24.50 4.41
C PRO A 140 -9.47 23.68 4.96
N GLY A 141 -8.73 23.01 4.08
CA GLY A 141 -7.62 22.12 4.46
C GLY A 141 -8.03 20.77 5.07
N ALA A 142 -9.32 20.44 5.10
CA ALA A 142 -9.87 19.16 5.51
C ALA A 142 -10.68 18.57 4.35
N GLY A 143 -9.98 18.24 3.27
CA GLY A 143 -10.56 17.59 2.11
C GLY A 143 -10.13 16.14 2.00
N ASP A 144 -10.12 15.66 0.76
CA ASP A 144 -9.66 14.30 0.49
C ASP A 144 -8.14 14.16 0.66
N VAL A 145 -7.68 12.94 0.92
CA VAL A 145 -6.27 12.67 1.27
C VAL A 145 -5.36 12.97 0.10
N ASN A 146 -4.35 13.81 0.31
CA ASN A 146 -3.19 13.86 -0.57
C ASN A 146 -1.92 13.92 0.25
N ASN A 147 -1.05 12.94 0.14
CA ASN A 147 0.24 12.98 0.81
C ASN A 147 1.35 12.38 -0.05
N ALA A 148 2.57 12.77 0.29
CA ALA A 148 3.76 12.27 -0.35
C ALA A 148 4.74 11.80 0.72
N SER A 149 5.57 10.83 0.38
CA SER A 149 6.68 10.42 1.22
C SER A 149 7.90 10.14 0.35
N ILE A 150 9.08 10.40 0.90
CA ILE A 150 10.36 10.20 0.22
C ILE A 150 11.38 9.65 1.20
N GLY A 151 12.24 8.76 0.75
CA GLY A 151 13.33 8.27 1.58
C GLY A 151 14.19 7.22 0.89
N ILE A 152 14.67 6.26 1.68
CA ILE A 152 15.56 5.19 1.23
C ILE A 152 14.86 3.84 1.38
N GLY A 153 14.96 3.03 0.33
CA GLY A 153 14.43 1.67 0.31
C GLY A 153 15.49 0.67 -0.09
N ALA A 154 15.21 -0.61 0.16
CA ALA A 154 16.05 -1.72 -0.23
C ALA A 154 15.20 -2.95 -0.54
N ASP A 155 15.68 -3.76 -1.47
CA ASP A 155 15.20 -5.13 -1.65
C ASP A 155 16.05 -6.05 -0.78
N VAL A 156 15.42 -6.75 0.16
CA VAL A 156 16.10 -7.53 1.20
C VAL A 156 15.68 -8.99 1.12
N MET A 157 16.65 -9.90 1.11
CA MET A 157 16.40 -11.34 1.19
C MET A 157 16.12 -11.75 2.64
N VAL A 158 14.86 -12.05 2.93
CA VAL A 158 14.40 -12.49 4.24
C VAL A 158 14.20 -14.00 4.23
N PRO A 159 14.71 -14.74 5.23
CA PRO A 159 14.50 -16.18 5.34
C PRO A 159 13.03 -16.55 5.18
N TRP A 160 12.78 -17.60 4.40
CA TRP A 160 11.46 -18.10 3.99
C TRP A 160 10.64 -17.17 3.07
N PHE A 161 10.57 -15.88 3.36
CA PHE A 161 9.86 -14.89 2.56
C PHE A 161 10.44 -14.69 1.17
N GLY A 162 11.76 -14.83 1.01
CA GLY A 162 12.45 -14.44 -0.21
C GLY A 162 12.66 -12.94 -0.26
N LYS A 163 12.48 -12.32 -1.42
CA LYS A 163 12.69 -10.89 -1.60
C LYS A 163 11.56 -10.09 -0.95
N VAL A 164 11.92 -9.23 -0.02
CA VAL A 164 11.03 -8.29 0.67
C VAL A 164 11.49 -6.89 0.37
N SER A 165 10.61 -6.06 -0.18
CA SER A 165 10.90 -4.63 -0.32
C SER A 165 10.69 -3.98 1.05
N MET A 166 11.68 -3.21 1.50
CA MET A 166 11.65 -2.46 2.77
C MET A 166 11.99 -1.01 2.49
N ASN A 167 11.20 -0.08 3.05
CA ASN A 167 11.29 1.33 2.72
C ASN A 167 11.14 2.16 3.99
N LEU A 168 12.02 3.15 4.16
CA LEU A 168 11.93 4.14 5.22
C LEU A 168 11.76 5.52 4.59
N TYR A 169 10.64 6.16 4.89
CA TYR A 169 10.26 7.45 4.36
C TYR A 169 10.20 8.52 5.43
N LYS A 170 10.45 9.77 5.03
CA LYS A 170 9.91 10.94 5.71
C LYS A 170 8.55 11.27 5.10
N TYR A 171 7.54 11.49 5.93
CA TYR A 171 6.16 11.69 5.51
C TYR A 171 5.84 13.18 5.39
N TYR A 172 5.30 13.60 4.24
CA TYR A 172 4.92 14.97 3.93
C TYR A 172 3.41 15.07 3.72
N GLU A 173 2.77 15.88 4.57
CA GLU A 173 1.36 16.15 4.50
C GLU A 173 1.12 17.33 3.54
N ILE A 174 0.63 17.03 2.33
CA ILE A 174 0.55 18.05 1.26
C ILE A 174 -0.45 19.15 1.63
N GLN A 175 -1.52 18.79 2.37
CA GLN A 175 -2.55 19.75 2.78
C GLN A 175 -1.98 20.77 3.76
N ALA A 176 -1.28 20.28 4.78
CA ALA A 176 -0.62 21.11 5.79
C ALA A 176 0.65 21.80 5.26
N LYS A 177 1.19 21.31 4.15
CA LYS A 177 2.48 21.71 3.57
C LYS A 177 3.66 21.52 4.52
N ASP A 178 3.59 20.49 5.35
CA ASP A 178 4.60 20.26 6.39
C ASP A 178 4.91 18.76 6.57
N TRP A 179 6.04 18.46 7.21
CA TRP A 179 6.50 17.11 7.48
C TRP A 179 5.87 16.57 8.77
N ASN A 180 5.29 15.38 8.72
CA ASN A 180 4.64 14.76 9.87
C ASN A 180 5.24 13.37 10.17
N GLY A 181 6.48 13.36 10.63
CA GLY A 181 7.17 12.13 11.04
C GLY A 181 7.65 11.26 9.88
N TYR A 182 7.64 9.94 10.13
CA TYR A 182 8.26 8.93 9.28
C TYR A 182 7.34 7.74 9.07
N GLN A 183 7.58 6.99 8.00
CA GLN A 183 6.91 5.72 7.73
C GLN A 183 7.92 4.64 7.37
N PHE A 184 7.80 3.48 8.00
CA PHE A 184 8.42 2.25 7.56
C PHE A 184 7.39 1.39 6.82
N SER A 185 7.72 0.96 5.61
CA SER A 185 6.89 0.05 4.83
C SER A 185 7.67 -1.19 4.43
N MET A 186 7.03 -2.36 4.49
CA MET A 186 7.56 -3.57 3.88
C MET A 186 6.47 -4.39 3.18
N ASN A 187 6.82 -5.10 2.12
CA ASN A 187 5.89 -5.95 1.39
C ASN A 187 6.53 -7.27 0.94
N TRP A 188 5.72 -8.33 0.91
CA TRP A 188 6.16 -9.69 0.58
C TRP A 188 5.16 -10.43 -0.29
N PHE A 189 5.68 -11.37 -1.06
CA PHE A 189 4.91 -12.33 -1.85
C PHE A 189 5.65 -13.66 -1.88
N LYS A 190 5.04 -14.69 -1.32
CA LYS A 190 5.65 -16.01 -1.17
C LYS A 190 4.72 -17.12 -1.63
N PRO A 191 4.89 -17.66 -2.86
CA PRO A 191 4.34 -18.95 -3.21
C PRO A 191 4.90 -20.01 -2.25
N PHE A 192 4.02 -20.76 -1.59
CA PHE A 192 4.42 -21.79 -0.61
C PHE A 192 3.84 -23.18 -0.91
N TYR A 193 2.86 -23.27 -1.81
CA TYR A 193 2.32 -24.54 -2.27
C TYR A 193 2.04 -24.47 -3.77
N ASN A 194 2.54 -25.42 -4.56
CA ASN A 194 2.36 -25.45 -6.02
C ASN A 194 1.56 -26.70 -6.40
N PHE A 195 0.67 -26.56 -7.37
CA PHE A 195 -0.13 -27.63 -7.93
C PHE A 195 0.42 -28.08 -9.29
N ASP A 196 0.15 -29.33 -9.69
CA ASP A 196 0.61 -29.90 -10.96
C ASP A 196 0.09 -29.15 -12.21
N ASN A 197 -1.03 -28.42 -12.06
CA ASN A 197 -1.62 -27.61 -13.13
C ASN A 197 -0.99 -26.21 -13.27
N GLY A 198 0.13 -25.94 -12.58
CA GLY A 198 0.83 -24.65 -12.62
C GLY A 198 0.26 -23.57 -11.69
N SER A 199 -0.91 -23.79 -11.09
CA SER A 199 -1.44 -22.89 -10.07
C SER A 199 -0.68 -23.03 -8.75
N PHE A 200 -0.81 -22.05 -7.85
CA PHE A 200 -0.15 -22.06 -6.55
C PHE A 200 -0.93 -21.30 -5.48
N ILE A 201 -0.60 -21.57 -4.21
CA ILE A 201 -1.03 -20.78 -3.06
C ILE A 201 0.11 -19.88 -2.61
N SER A 202 -0.16 -18.60 -2.43
CA SER A 202 0.76 -17.60 -1.91
C SER A 202 0.37 -17.14 -0.52
N TYR A 203 1.38 -16.78 0.26
CA TYR A 203 1.25 -15.90 1.40
C TYR A 203 1.82 -14.54 1.00
N GLN A 204 1.00 -13.51 1.11
CA GLN A 204 1.32 -12.21 0.55
C GLN A 204 0.77 -11.10 1.43
N GLY A 205 1.47 -9.97 1.48
CA GLY A 205 1.10 -8.94 2.43
C GLY A 205 2.02 -7.74 2.45
N TYR A 206 1.68 -6.81 3.34
CA TYR A 206 2.46 -5.62 3.60
C TYR A 206 2.29 -5.15 5.05
N LEU A 207 3.20 -4.29 5.49
CA LEU A 207 3.15 -3.52 6.71
C LEU A 207 3.45 -2.07 6.34
N ASP A 208 2.60 -1.14 6.79
CA ASP A 208 2.86 0.29 6.80
C ASP A 208 2.81 0.76 8.27
N TYR A 209 3.93 1.29 8.79
CA TYR A 209 4.06 1.74 10.17
C TYR A 209 4.58 3.18 10.22
N GLN A 210 3.75 4.10 10.70
CA GLN A 210 4.07 5.50 10.90
C GLN A 210 4.48 5.78 12.34
N PHE A 211 5.46 6.66 12.52
CA PHE A 211 6.00 6.98 13.84
C PHE A 211 6.66 8.35 13.89
N ALA A 212 6.86 8.84 15.12
CA ALA A 212 7.43 10.16 15.40
C ALA A 212 6.67 11.27 14.66
N SER A 213 5.35 11.12 14.55
CA SER A 213 4.48 12.15 14.03
C SER A 213 4.42 13.31 15.01
N ASP A 214 4.26 14.51 14.48
CA ASP A 214 4.27 15.75 15.23
C ASP A 214 2.89 16.00 15.87
N ASP A 215 2.87 16.27 17.17
CA ASP A 215 1.66 16.51 17.96
C ASP A 215 1.01 17.88 17.65
N ASP A 216 1.71 18.77 16.96
CA ASP A 216 1.20 20.06 16.50
C ASP A 216 0.17 19.93 15.36
N PHE A 217 0.11 18.78 14.66
CA PHE A 217 -0.85 18.55 13.58
C PHE A 217 -2.29 18.40 14.08
N SER A 218 -2.49 17.71 15.22
CA SER A 218 -3.79 17.59 15.88
C SER A 218 -3.66 17.01 17.28
N ALA A 219 -4.40 17.59 18.23
CA ALA A 219 -4.52 17.05 19.59
C ALA A 219 -5.13 15.64 19.66
N THR A 220 -5.73 15.15 18.57
CA THR A 220 -6.29 13.80 18.45
C THR A 220 -5.45 12.88 17.56
N GLN A 221 -4.24 13.29 17.19
CA GLN A 221 -3.29 12.45 16.46
C GLN A 221 -2.59 11.49 17.43
N ALA A 222 -2.37 10.25 16.99
CA ALA A 222 -1.47 9.32 17.65
C ALA A 222 -0.02 9.62 17.24
N SER A 223 0.96 9.38 18.13
CA SER A 223 2.39 9.60 17.82
C SER A 223 2.99 8.52 16.89
N SER A 224 2.28 7.39 16.78
CA SER A 224 2.62 6.26 15.94
C SER A 224 1.39 5.39 15.69
N GLY A 225 1.38 4.67 14.58
CA GLY A 225 0.31 3.76 14.22
C GLY A 225 0.61 3.06 12.90
N GLY A 226 -0.16 2.06 12.53
CA GLY A 226 0.09 1.31 11.32
C GLY A 226 -0.98 0.30 10.98
N VAL A 227 -0.75 -0.35 9.84
CA VAL A 227 -1.59 -1.42 9.31
C VAL A 227 -0.71 -2.51 8.75
N MET A 228 -1.09 -3.76 9.04
CA MET A 228 -0.45 -4.94 8.47
C MET A 228 -1.50 -5.83 7.81
N PHE A 229 -1.34 -6.12 6.54
CA PHE A 229 -2.18 -7.07 5.81
C PHE A 229 -1.48 -8.41 5.67
N ASN A 230 -2.26 -9.47 5.86
CA ASN A 230 -1.83 -10.86 5.77
C ASN A 230 -2.84 -11.60 4.89
N GLY A 231 -2.43 -11.96 3.68
CA GLY A 231 -3.28 -12.57 2.67
C GLY A 231 -2.84 -13.99 2.30
N ILE A 232 -3.81 -14.88 2.10
CA ILE A 232 -3.63 -16.20 1.49
C ILE A 232 -4.44 -16.25 0.21
N TYR A 233 -3.76 -16.47 -0.90
CA TYR A 233 -4.35 -16.38 -2.23
C TYR A 233 -4.03 -17.63 -3.04
N TRP A 234 -5.02 -18.14 -3.75
CA TRP A 234 -4.79 -19.06 -4.86
C TRP A 234 -4.56 -18.25 -6.14
N HIS A 235 -3.55 -18.61 -6.92
CA HIS A 235 -3.19 -18.00 -8.19
C HIS A 235 -3.12 -19.04 -9.30
N SER A 236 -3.67 -18.71 -10.46
CA SER A 236 -3.41 -19.35 -11.77
C SER A 236 -2.83 -18.30 -12.73
N ASP A 237 -2.63 -18.65 -14.01
CA ASP A 237 -2.08 -17.73 -15.01
C ASP A 237 -2.89 -16.43 -15.11
N ASN A 238 -4.21 -16.53 -15.23
CA ASN A 238 -5.09 -15.37 -15.44
C ASN A 238 -5.95 -14.98 -14.22
N TYR A 239 -6.00 -15.81 -13.18
CA TYR A 239 -6.92 -15.58 -12.07
C TYR A 239 -6.22 -15.65 -10.72
N ALA A 240 -6.75 -14.92 -9.75
CA ALA A 240 -6.49 -15.19 -8.34
C ALA A 240 -7.76 -15.03 -7.51
N VAL A 241 -7.85 -15.77 -6.41
CA VAL A 241 -8.90 -15.61 -5.39
C VAL A 241 -8.23 -15.68 -4.04
N GLY A 242 -8.57 -14.76 -3.14
CA GLY A 242 -7.90 -14.67 -1.87
C GLY A 242 -8.76 -14.17 -0.73
N TYR A 243 -8.27 -14.50 0.46
CA TYR A 243 -8.73 -13.97 1.72
C TYR A 243 -7.55 -13.29 2.41
N GLY A 244 -7.80 -12.18 3.08
CA GLY A 244 -6.80 -11.58 3.95
C GLY A 244 -7.39 -10.89 5.16
N ILE A 245 -6.52 -10.68 6.15
CA ILE A 245 -6.82 -9.96 7.38
C ILE A 245 -5.90 -8.74 7.47
N LYS A 246 -6.45 -7.58 7.79
CA LYS A 246 -5.69 -6.41 8.20
C LYS A 246 -5.76 -6.25 9.70
N ALA A 247 -4.61 -6.10 10.32
CA ALA A 247 -4.47 -5.67 11.71
C ALA A 247 -4.11 -4.18 11.71
N PHE A 248 -4.86 -3.38 12.45
CA PHE A 248 -4.71 -1.94 12.55
C PHE A 248 -4.35 -1.56 13.98
N SER A 249 -3.52 -0.53 14.11
CA SER A 249 -3.22 0.14 15.37
C SER A 249 -3.11 1.63 15.08
N ASP A 250 -4.00 2.45 15.61
CA ASP A 250 -4.03 3.90 15.38
C ASP A 250 -3.78 4.26 13.90
N VAL A 251 -4.46 3.55 12.98
CA VAL A 251 -4.12 3.63 11.55
C VAL A 251 -4.31 5.06 11.03
N TYR A 252 -3.41 5.48 10.13
CA TYR A 252 -3.31 6.86 9.62
C TYR A 252 -3.07 7.90 10.72
N LEU A 253 -2.43 7.48 11.81
CA LEU A 253 -2.17 8.30 13.00
C LEU A 253 -3.46 8.82 13.66
N ILE A 254 -4.60 8.19 13.40
CA ILE A 254 -5.85 8.51 14.06
C ILE A 254 -5.87 7.77 15.39
N LYS A 255 -5.91 8.52 16.49
CA LYS A 255 -5.96 7.93 17.83
C LYS A 255 -7.25 7.15 18.05
N ASP A 256 -7.13 5.90 18.50
CA ASP A 256 -8.25 5.03 18.81
C ASP A 256 -9.04 5.55 20.01
N THR A 257 -10.37 5.54 19.89
CA THR A 257 -11.28 6.00 20.94
C THR A 257 -12.58 5.19 20.92
N ASP A 258 -13.32 5.19 22.03
CA ASP A 258 -14.66 4.58 22.12
C ASP A 258 -15.66 5.13 21.08
N GLY A 259 -15.45 6.36 20.59
CA GLY A 259 -16.32 7.01 19.62
C GLY A 259 -15.86 6.87 18.16
N PHE A 260 -14.64 6.41 17.95
CA PHE A 260 -14.05 6.29 16.62
C PHE A 260 -12.90 5.28 16.64
N GLN A 261 -13.16 4.10 16.08
CA GLN A 261 -12.24 2.99 16.09
C GLN A 261 -11.21 3.13 14.97
N SER A 262 -9.93 3.05 15.31
CA SER A 262 -8.79 3.01 14.37
C SER A 262 -7.81 1.86 14.67
N THR A 263 -8.09 1.10 15.73
CA THR A 263 -7.36 -0.13 16.12
C THR A 263 -8.29 -1.34 16.08
N GLY A 264 -7.83 -2.45 15.51
CA GLY A 264 -8.63 -3.66 15.41
C GLY A 264 -8.27 -4.52 14.20
N PHE A 265 -9.24 -5.27 13.70
CA PHE A 265 -9.07 -6.17 12.56
C PHE A 265 -10.16 -5.95 11.53
N ALA A 266 -9.80 -6.10 10.26
CA ALA A 266 -10.74 -6.15 9.14
C ALA A 266 -10.42 -7.34 8.24
N HIS A 267 -11.43 -7.82 7.52
CA HIS A 267 -11.32 -8.96 6.61
C HIS A 267 -11.53 -8.52 5.17
N TYR A 268 -10.80 -9.13 4.24
CA TYR A 268 -10.85 -8.80 2.83
C TYR A 268 -10.98 -10.06 2.00
N PHE A 269 -11.84 -9.99 1.00
CA PHE A 269 -12.04 -11.02 0.00
C PHE A 269 -11.76 -10.43 -1.37
N SER A 270 -11.06 -11.16 -2.22
CA SER A 270 -10.65 -10.67 -3.54
C SER A 270 -10.88 -11.72 -4.62
N ALA A 271 -11.39 -11.27 -5.76
CA ALA A 271 -11.39 -12.00 -7.02
C ALA A 271 -10.66 -11.17 -8.08
N THR A 272 -9.64 -11.76 -8.69
CA THR A 272 -8.67 -11.07 -9.53
C THR A 272 -8.63 -11.65 -10.94
N TYR A 273 -8.50 -10.76 -11.94
CA TYR A 273 -8.14 -11.09 -13.31
C TYR A 273 -6.82 -10.42 -13.72
N LYS A 274 -5.88 -11.19 -14.26
CA LYS A 274 -4.51 -10.77 -14.61
C LYS A 274 -4.34 -10.70 -16.13
N PHE A 275 -3.64 -9.65 -16.59
CA PHE A 275 -3.33 -9.40 -18.01
C PHE A 275 -1.92 -9.84 -18.39
#